data_AF-A0A088E6I8-F1
#
_entry.id   AF-A0A088E6I8-F1
#
_cell.length_a   1.000
_cell.length_b   1.000
_cell.length_c   1.000
_cell.angle_alpha   90.00
_cell.angle_beta   90.00
_cell.angle_gamma   90.00
#
_symmetry.space_group_name_H-M   'P 1'
#
loop_
_entity.id
_entity.type
_entity.pdbx_description
1 polymer ?
#
loop_
_entity_poly.entity_id
_entity_poly.type
_entity_poly.pdbx_seq_one_letter_code
_entity_poly.pdbx_strand_id
1 'polypeptide(L)'
;MNEVDKDFLALLGEAGATGLAKGIFLVRKEERFRHTYKDELSHWRYFASRKRSWLELPVYYLLLVVGILTGMLGLGVTKRVVNYLERGAINFYVKNYPNEDIIKEIVEQEKRHFL
;
A
#
# COMPACT_ATOMS: atom_id res chain seq x y z
N MET A 1 -7.65 -16.37 -10.26
CA MET A 1 -6.56 -15.57 -10.82
C MET A 1 -5.32 -16.46 -10.83
N ASN A 2 -4.56 -16.52 -11.92
CA ASN A 2 -3.32 -17.30 -11.91
C ASN A 2 -2.27 -16.59 -11.01
N GLU A 3 -1.19 -17.29 -10.64
CA GLU A 3 -0.18 -16.75 -9.72
C GLU A 3 0.54 -15.51 -10.28
N VAL A 4 0.79 -15.50 -11.59
CA VAL A 4 1.48 -14.43 -12.31
C VAL A 4 0.66 -13.13 -12.27
N ASP A 5 -0.66 -13.21 -12.34
CA ASP A 5 -1.57 -12.08 -12.35
C ASP A 5 -1.78 -11.51 -10.95
N LYS A 6 -1.87 -12.37 -9.92
CA LYS A 6 -2.04 -11.90 -8.53
C LYS A 6 -0.79 -11.19 -8.01
N ASP A 7 0.41 -11.72 -8.29
CA ASP A 7 1.66 -11.10 -7.84
C ASP A 7 1.94 -9.78 -8.57
N PHE A 8 1.47 -9.64 -9.81
CA PHE A 8 1.52 -8.38 -10.54
C PHE A 8 0.60 -7.32 -9.94
N LEU A 9 -0.64 -7.69 -9.63
CA LEU A 9 -1.59 -6.76 -9.02
C LEU A 9 -1.17 -6.37 -7.61
N ALA A 10 -0.64 -7.31 -6.83
CA ALA A 10 -0.06 -7.02 -5.52
C ALA A 10 1.12 -6.05 -5.66
N LEU A 11 2.06 -6.34 -6.56
CA LEU A 11 3.21 -5.47 -6.84
C LEU A 11 2.81 -4.02 -7.16
N LEU A 12 1.83 -3.85 -8.06
CA LEU A 12 1.35 -2.51 -8.42
C LEU A 12 0.55 -1.85 -7.30
N GLY A 13 -0.25 -2.63 -6.56
CA GLY A 13 -0.99 -2.17 -5.40
C GLY A 13 -0.05 -1.57 -4.35
N GLU A 14 1.00 -2.31 -4.01
CA GLU A 14 2.00 -1.94 -3.01
C GLU A 14 2.89 -0.77 -3.44
N ALA A 15 3.28 -0.73 -4.72
CA ALA A 15 3.96 0.44 -5.27
C ALA A 15 3.09 1.70 -5.15
N GLY A 16 1.78 1.57 -5.42
CA GLY A 16 0.82 2.65 -5.29
C GLY A 16 0.58 3.08 -3.84
N ALA A 17 0.37 2.13 -2.94
CA ALA A 17 0.16 2.38 -1.52
C ALA A 17 1.40 3.02 -0.86
N THR A 18 2.61 2.55 -1.21
CA THR A 18 3.87 3.20 -0.82
C THR A 18 3.95 4.66 -1.30
N GLY A 19 3.57 4.91 -2.56
CA GLY A 19 3.51 6.25 -3.13
C GLY A 19 2.57 7.16 -2.34
N LEU A 20 1.34 6.71 -2.13
CA LEU A 20 0.32 7.42 -1.37
C LEU A 20 0.78 7.74 0.06
N ALA A 21 1.28 6.74 0.79
CA ALA A 21 1.75 6.87 2.16
C ALA A 21 2.89 7.90 2.27
N LYS A 22 3.85 7.88 1.34
CA LYS A 22 4.90 8.90 1.28
C LYS A 22 4.34 10.29 1.00
N GLY A 23 3.38 10.40 0.09
CA GLY A 23 2.74 11.68 -0.24
C GLY A 23 2.04 12.30 0.97
N ILE A 24 1.28 11.49 1.70
CA ILE A 24 0.60 11.91 2.94
C ILE A 24 1.65 12.31 4.00
N PHE A 25 2.70 11.51 4.19
CA PHE A 25 3.77 11.80 5.13
C PHE A 25 4.49 13.12 4.82
N LEU A 26 4.77 13.43 3.55
CA LEU A 26 5.43 14.68 3.16
C LEU A 26 4.62 15.93 3.58
N VAL A 27 3.30 15.84 3.55
CA VAL A 27 2.40 16.93 3.94
C VAL A 27 2.20 16.96 5.46
N ARG A 28 1.93 15.80 6.07
CA ARG A 28 1.54 15.71 7.49
C ARG A 28 2.70 15.68 8.46
N LYS A 29 3.81 15.04 8.07
CA LYS A 29 5.04 14.88 8.86
C LYS A 29 4.83 14.21 10.22
N GLU A 30 3.78 13.41 10.37
CA GLU A 30 3.51 12.67 11.61
C GLU A 30 4.13 11.27 11.56
N GLU A 31 4.65 10.78 12.69
CA GLU A 31 5.39 9.51 12.74
C GLU A 31 4.55 8.31 12.30
N ARG A 32 3.23 8.32 12.56
CA ARG A 32 2.32 7.27 12.10
C ARG A 32 2.36 7.08 10.57
N PHE A 33 2.34 8.17 9.81
CA PHE A 33 2.38 8.10 8.34
C PHE A 33 3.76 7.70 7.83
N ARG A 34 4.81 8.02 8.60
CA ARG A 34 6.16 7.56 8.32
C ARG A 34 6.30 6.05 8.52
N HIS A 35 5.67 5.51 9.56
CA HIS A 35 5.62 4.06 9.80
C HIS A 35 4.87 3.35 8.68
N THR A 36 3.65 3.79 8.35
CA THR A 36 2.90 3.25 7.21
C THR A 36 3.74 3.25 5.93
N TYR A 37 4.39 4.38 5.59
CA TYR A 37 5.26 4.43 4.40
C TYR A 37 6.39 3.38 4.42
N LYS A 38 6.99 3.11 5.57
CA LYS A 38 8.08 2.11 5.68
C LYS A 38 7.55 0.69 5.53
N ASP A 39 6.39 0.41 6.09
CA ASP A 39 5.75 -0.90 6.05
C ASP A 39 5.33 -1.24 4.62
N GLU A 40 4.64 -0.32 3.96
CA GLU A 40 4.28 -0.38 2.53
C GLU A 40 5.51 -0.56 1.63
N LEU A 41 6.59 0.16 1.90
CA LEU A 41 7.84 0.01 1.15
C LEU A 41 8.44 -1.39 1.33
N SER A 42 8.27 -2.00 2.50
CA SER A 42 8.70 -3.37 2.77
C SER A 42 7.84 -4.37 1.99
N HIS A 43 6.52 -4.18 1.96
CA HIS A 43 5.59 -5.01 1.19
C HIS A 43 5.86 -4.91 -0.32
N TRP A 44 6.06 -3.69 -0.83
CA TRP A 44 6.45 -3.48 -2.23
C TRP A 44 7.74 -4.23 -2.56
N ARG A 45 8.77 -4.14 -1.71
CA ARG A 45 10.02 -4.90 -1.91
C ARG A 45 9.79 -6.41 -1.91
N TYR A 46 8.91 -6.91 -1.05
CA TYR A 46 8.54 -8.31 -1.01
C TYR A 46 7.94 -8.76 -2.35
N PHE A 47 6.92 -8.07 -2.87
CA PHE A 47 6.33 -8.44 -4.17
C PHE A 47 7.27 -8.17 -5.34
N ALA A 48 8.14 -7.15 -5.26
CA ALA A 48 9.16 -6.86 -6.26
C ALA A 48 10.23 -7.96 -6.37
N SER A 49 10.41 -8.75 -5.31
CA SER A 49 11.27 -9.94 -5.33
C SER A 49 10.65 -11.13 -6.07
N ARG A 50 9.31 -11.20 -6.12
CA ARG A 50 8.54 -12.25 -6.81
C ARG A 50 8.30 -11.93 -8.28
N LYS A 51 8.05 -10.65 -8.58
CA LYS A 51 7.78 -10.15 -9.92
C LYS A 51 8.28 -8.71 -10.06
N ARG A 52 8.74 -8.34 -11.25
CA ARG A 52 9.07 -6.94 -11.57
C ARG A 52 8.19 -6.41 -12.70
N SER A 53 7.95 -5.10 -12.67
CA SER A 53 7.19 -4.38 -13.69
C SER A 53 7.69 -2.95 -13.84
N TRP A 54 7.85 -2.51 -15.08
CA TRP A 54 8.16 -1.11 -15.38
C TRP A 54 7.04 -0.15 -14.94
N LEU A 55 5.84 -0.66 -14.67
CA LEU A 55 4.69 0.11 -14.19
C LEU A 55 4.75 0.45 -12.69
N GLU A 56 5.66 -0.17 -11.92
CA GLU A 56 5.82 0.12 -10.49
C GLU A 56 6.08 1.61 -10.25
N LEU A 57 7.02 2.21 -10.99
CA LEU A 57 7.39 3.62 -10.83
C LEU A 57 6.28 4.58 -11.28
N PRO A 58 5.65 4.41 -12.46
CA PRO A 58 4.49 5.21 -12.83
C PRO A 58 3.36 5.19 -11.80
N VAL A 59 3.01 4.00 -11.29
CA VAL A 59 1.96 3.86 -10.27
C VAL A 59 2.38 4.53 -8.97
N TYR A 60 3.63 4.33 -8.53
CA TYR A 60 4.19 5.00 -7.37
C TYR A 60 4.08 6.53 -7.47
N TYR A 61 4.54 7.14 -8.56
CA TYR A 61 4.54 8.60 -8.70
C TYR A 61 3.14 9.17 -8.86
N LEU A 62 2.24 8.46 -9.55
CA LEU A 62 0.84 8.86 -9.65
C LEU A 62 0.21 8.93 -8.26
N LEU A 63 0.35 7.86 -7.47
CA LEU A 63 -0.24 7.78 -6.15
C LEU A 63 0.48 8.67 -5.14
N LEU A 64 1.77 8.99 -5.33
CA LEU A 64 2.49 10.01 -4.56
C LEU A 64 1.81 11.38 -4.68
N VAL A 65 1.46 11.80 -5.89
CA VAL A 65 0.74 13.06 -6.11
C VAL A 65 -0.63 13.01 -5.44
N VAL A 66 -1.36 11.90 -5.60
CA VAL A 66 -2.66 11.70 -4.91
C VAL A 66 -2.49 11.76 -3.39
N GLY A 67 -1.40 11.23 -2.84
CA GLY A 67 -1.11 11.24 -1.41
C GLY A 67 -0.86 12.64 -0.88
N ILE A 68 -0.12 13.48 -1.63
CA ILE A 68 0.06 14.90 -1.30
C ILE A 68 -1.29 15.61 -1.27
N LEU A 69 -2.10 15.46 -2.31
CA LEU A 69 -3.44 16.07 -2.38
C LEU A 69 -4.32 15.60 -1.21
N THR A 70 -4.34 14.30 -0.93
CA THR A 70 -5.11 13.71 0.17
C THR A 70 -4.65 14.20 1.54
N GLY A 71 -3.34 14.38 1.74
CA GLY A 71 -2.77 14.94 2.97
C GLY A 71 -3.21 16.38 3.22
N MET A 72 -3.39 17.17 2.15
CA MET A 72 -3.84 18.57 2.22
C MET A 72 -5.33 18.71 2.57
N LEU A 73 -6.18 17.73 2.22
CA LEU A 73 -7.64 17.77 2.40
C LEU A 73 -8.14 17.59 3.85
N GLY A 74 -7.24 17.50 4.83
CA GLY A 74 -7.61 17.37 6.24
C GLY A 74 -7.75 15.91 6.70
N LEU A 75 -7.74 15.70 8.03
CA LEU A 75 -7.41 14.38 8.59
C LEU A 75 -8.56 13.39 8.38
N GLY A 76 -9.81 13.85 8.45
CA GLY A 76 -10.98 13.01 8.20
C GLY A 76 -10.99 12.41 6.79
N VAL A 77 -10.57 13.16 5.77
CA VAL A 77 -10.46 12.67 4.39
C VAL A 77 -9.30 11.69 4.28
N THR A 78 -8.12 12.05 4.81
CA THR A 78 -6.95 11.16 4.82
C THR A 78 -7.28 9.80 5.43
N LYS A 79 -7.94 9.77 6.59
CA LYS A 79 -8.34 8.53 7.26
C LYS A 79 -9.28 7.68 6.41
N ARG A 80 -10.29 8.29 5.78
CA ARG A 80 -11.25 7.57 4.94
C ARG A 80 -10.56 6.91 3.74
N VAL A 81 -9.64 7.63 3.09
CA VAL A 81 -8.89 7.12 1.94
C VAL A 81 -8.00 5.96 2.35
N VAL A 82 -7.19 6.13 3.40
CA VAL A 82 -6.31 5.07 3.92
C VAL A 82 -7.14 3.84 4.30
N ASN A 83 -8.13 3.99 5.17
CA ASN A 83 -8.95 2.87 5.64
C ASN A 83 -9.71 2.15 4.52
N TYR A 84 -10.05 2.84 3.42
CA TYR A 84 -10.66 2.22 2.25
C TYR A 84 -9.66 1.33 1.50
N LEU A 85 -8.42 1.82 1.30
CA LEU A 85 -7.36 1.09 0.61
C LEU A 85 -6.88 -0.11 1.41
N GLU A 86 -6.68 0.03 2.72
CA GLU A 86 -6.31 -1.08 3.62
C GLU A 86 -7.33 -2.23 3.56
N ARG A 87 -8.63 -1.90 3.58
CA ARG A 87 -9.69 -2.92 3.40
C ARG A 87 -9.60 -3.59 2.04
N GLY A 88 -9.28 -2.84 0.99
CA GLY A 88 -9.06 -3.37 -0.34
C GLY A 88 -7.90 -4.36 -0.38
N ALA A 89 -6.75 -3.98 0.19
CA ALA A 89 -5.54 -4.79 0.27
C ALA A 89 -5.79 -6.08 1.05
N ILE A 90 -6.36 -5.99 2.25
CA ILE A 90 -6.70 -7.16 3.09
C ILE A 90 -7.63 -8.13 2.34
N ASN A 91 -8.71 -7.61 1.73
CA ASN A 91 -9.65 -8.44 0.98
C ASN A 91 -8.96 -9.13 -0.22
N PHE A 92 -8.06 -8.41 -0.89
CA PHE A 92 -7.27 -8.97 -1.98
C PHE A 92 -6.34 -10.07 -1.49
N TYR A 93 -5.63 -9.86 -0.38
CA TYR A 93 -4.69 -10.84 0.17
C TYR A 93 -5.38 -12.10 0.67
N VAL A 94 -6.41 -11.96 1.50
CA VAL A 94 -7.17 -13.10 2.04
C VAL A 94 -7.77 -13.95 0.91
N LYS A 95 -8.23 -13.32 -0.17
CA LYS A 95 -8.83 -14.02 -1.31
C LYS A 95 -7.81 -14.76 -2.18
N ASN A 96 -6.62 -14.18 -2.39
CA ASN A 96 -5.68 -14.66 -3.41
C ASN A 96 -4.46 -15.40 -2.84
N TYR A 97 -4.23 -15.34 -1.53
CA TYR A 97 -3.08 -15.92 -0.84
C TYR A 97 -3.48 -16.68 0.45
N PRO A 98 -4.45 -17.61 0.40
CA PRO A 98 -5.01 -18.22 1.62
C PRO A 98 -4.00 -19.05 2.43
N ASN A 99 -2.94 -19.55 1.78
CA ASN A 99 -2.00 -20.52 2.36
C ASN A 99 -0.58 -19.96 2.54
N GLU A 100 -0.34 -18.66 2.35
CA GLU A 100 1.00 -18.07 2.44
C GLU A 100 1.18 -17.34 3.78
N ASP A 101 2.01 -17.89 4.68
CA ASP A 101 2.17 -17.37 6.04
C ASP A 101 2.76 -15.95 6.07
N ILE A 102 3.71 -15.63 5.17
CA ILE A 102 4.25 -14.28 5.04
C ILE A 102 3.14 -13.28 4.66
N ILE A 103 2.18 -13.69 3.82
CA ILE A 103 1.07 -12.81 3.45
C ILE A 103 0.11 -12.62 4.63
N LYS A 104 -0.04 -13.61 5.51
CA LYS A 104 -0.80 -13.42 6.77
C LYS A 104 -0.14 -12.38 7.66
N GLU A 105 1.19 -12.37 7.74
CA GLU A 105 1.93 -11.32 8.47
C GLU A 105 1.73 -9.94 7.85
N ILE A 106 1.76 -9.83 6.52
CA ILE A 106 1.42 -8.59 5.80
C ILE A 106 0.00 -8.15 6.16
N VAL A 107 -1.00 -9.04 6.11
CA VAL A 107 -2.38 -8.72 6.49
C VAL A 107 -2.50 -8.20 7.93
N GLU A 108 -1.74 -8.74 8.89
CA GLU A 108 -1.72 -8.21 10.26
C GLU A 108 -1.00 -6.85 10.35
N GLN A 109 -0.05 -6.57 9.47
CA GLN A 109 0.56 -5.23 9.34
C GLN A 109 -0.45 -4.21 8.81
N GLU A 110 -1.19 -4.54 7.74
CA GLU A 110 -2.25 -3.68 7.17
C GLU A 110 -3.33 -3.31 8.19
N LYS A 111 -3.71 -4.26 9.05
CA LYS A 111 -4.66 -3.99 10.14
C LYS A 111 -4.17 -2.92 11.13
N ARG A 112 -2.87 -2.71 11.25
CA ARG A 112 -2.28 -1.67 12.12
C ARG A 112 -2.22 -0.30 11.44
N HIS A 113 -2.41 -0.23 10.14
CA HIS A 113 -2.41 1.01 9.37
C HIS A 113 -3.75 1.77 9.44
N PHE A 114 -4.83 1.13 9.93
CA PHE A 114 -6.11 1.82 10.14
C PHE A 114 -5.97 3.04 11.06
N LEU A 115 -6.49 4.17 10.59
CA LEU A 115 -6.39 5.48 11.24
C LEU A 115 -7.70 6.00 11.84
#